data_AF-A0A382KA41-F1
#
_entry.id   AF-A0A382KA41-F1
#
_cell.length_a   1.000
_cell.length_b   1.000
_cell.length_c   1.000
_cell.angle_alpha   90.00
_cell.angle_beta   90.00
_cell.angle_gamma   90.00
#
_symmetry.space_group_name_H-M   'P 1'
#
loop_
_entity.id
_entity.type
_entity.pdbx_description
1 polymer ?
#
loop_
_entity_poly.entity_id
_entity_poly.type
_entity_poly.pdbx_seq_one_letter_code
_entity_poly.pdbx_strand_id
1 'polypeptide(L)'
;MSDLKLYSPSESFSADAHIKSLDEYNSEYDRSISDPDAFWAEKASEYHWFKKWDKVREFNYDVRTGPVSIKWFEGGQTNIAYNCLDRHLSTRGNQTAIIWEGNEPGEQREISYNELH
;
A
#
# COMPACT_ATOMS: atom_id res chain seq x y z
N MET A 1 0.02 -24.65 -28.70
CA MET A 1 -0.07 -23.84 -27.48
C MET A 1 0.27 -24.76 -26.33
N SER A 2 1.24 -24.42 -25.49
CA SER A 2 1.58 -25.21 -24.30
C SER A 2 0.36 -25.30 -23.37
N ASP A 3 0.04 -26.49 -22.87
CA ASP A 3 -0.99 -26.67 -21.85
C ASP A 3 -0.63 -25.88 -20.58
N LEU A 4 -1.32 -24.76 -20.36
CA LEU A 4 -1.12 -23.94 -19.17
C LEU A 4 -1.74 -24.67 -17.97
N LYS A 5 -0.90 -25.25 -17.13
CA LYS A 5 -1.33 -25.83 -15.87
C LYS A 5 -1.55 -24.73 -14.83
N LEU A 6 -2.79 -24.56 -14.41
CA LEU A 6 -3.18 -23.64 -13.34
C LEU A 6 -2.96 -24.30 -11.97
N TYR A 7 -2.40 -23.56 -11.02
CA TYR A 7 -2.22 -23.98 -9.64
C TYR A 7 -2.96 -23.03 -8.71
N SER A 8 -3.93 -23.55 -7.98
CA SER A 8 -4.66 -22.78 -6.97
C SER A 8 -3.87 -22.72 -5.66
N PRO A 9 -4.00 -21.62 -4.89
CA PRO A 9 -3.50 -21.58 -3.52
C PRO A 9 -4.18 -22.65 -2.65
N SER A 10 -3.51 -23.10 -1.58
CA SER A 10 -4.12 -24.00 -0.62
C SER A 10 -5.28 -23.32 0.11
N GLU A 11 -6.27 -24.10 0.55
CA GLU A 11 -7.42 -23.58 1.29
C GLU A 11 -6.99 -22.84 2.56
N SER A 12 -6.00 -23.38 3.28
CA SER A 12 -5.43 -22.75 4.48
C SER A 12 -4.85 -21.36 4.21
N PHE A 13 -4.14 -21.20 3.09
CA PHE A 13 -3.56 -19.91 2.72
C PHE A 13 -4.65 -18.91 2.33
N SER A 14 -5.62 -19.34 1.51
CA SER A 14 -6.72 -18.48 1.05
C SER A 14 -7.61 -18.00 2.21
N ALA A 15 -7.77 -18.78 3.28
CA ALA A 15 -8.61 -18.42 4.41
C ALA A 15 -8.09 -17.18 5.18
N ASP A 16 -6.76 -17.06 5.29
CA ASP A 16 -6.04 -16.03 6.03
C ASP A 16 -5.61 -14.83 5.15
N ALA A 17 -5.79 -14.93 3.83
CA ALA A 17 -5.44 -13.87 2.89
C ALA A 17 -6.40 -12.67 2.96
N HIS A 18 -5.89 -11.48 2.58
CA HIS A 18 -6.71 -10.27 2.44
C HIS A 18 -7.70 -10.34 1.28
N ILE A 19 -7.42 -11.16 0.27
CA ILE A 19 -8.31 -11.49 -0.86
C ILE A 19 -8.33 -13.01 -0.97
N LYS A 20 -9.49 -13.61 -0.76
CA LYS A 20 -9.62 -15.05 -0.49
C LYS A 20 -9.96 -15.87 -1.73
N SER A 21 -10.41 -15.22 -2.78
CA SER A 21 -10.79 -15.88 -4.03
C SER A 21 -10.57 -14.99 -5.24
N LEU A 22 -10.58 -15.61 -6.42
CA LEU A 22 -10.52 -14.88 -7.68
C LEU A 22 -11.77 -13.99 -7.88
N ASP A 23 -12.93 -14.42 -7.39
CA ASP A 23 -14.16 -13.64 -7.47
C ASP A 23 -14.09 -12.39 -6.60
N GLU A 24 -13.53 -12.49 -5.39
CA GLU A 24 -13.30 -11.33 -4.52
C GLU A 24 -12.29 -10.36 -5.15
N TYR A 25 -11.21 -10.88 -5.73
CA TYR A 25 -10.27 -10.07 -6.52
C TYR A 25 -10.98 -9.33 -7.65
N ASN A 26 -11.78 -10.04 -8.46
CA ASN A 26 -12.50 -9.44 -9.59
C ASN A 26 -13.46 -8.34 -9.11
N SER A 27 -14.16 -8.57 -8.00
CA SER A 27 -15.04 -7.56 -7.40
C SER A 27 -14.29 -6.30 -6.93
N GLU A 28 -13.16 -6.45 -6.24
CA GLU A 28 -12.34 -5.28 -5.83
C GLU A 28 -11.75 -4.56 -7.04
N TYR A 29 -11.28 -5.32 -8.04
CA TYR A 29 -10.76 -4.77 -9.29
C TYR A 29 -11.82 -3.97 -10.04
N ASP A 30 -13.02 -4.54 -10.21
CA ASP A 30 -14.14 -3.86 -10.88
C ASP A 30 -14.54 -2.59 -10.15
N ARG A 31 -14.52 -2.58 -8.80
CA ARG A 31 -14.74 -1.35 -8.01
C ARG A 31 -13.66 -0.30 -8.29
N SER A 32 -12.39 -0.71 -8.35
CA SER A 32 -11.27 0.20 -8.62
C SER A 32 -11.32 0.89 -9.99
N ILE A 33 -12.04 0.30 -10.96
CA ILE A 33 -12.19 0.82 -12.32
C ILE A 33 -13.50 1.60 -12.47
N SER A 34 -14.59 1.10 -11.89
CA SER A 34 -15.93 1.70 -12.05
C SER A 34 -16.14 2.94 -11.18
N ASP A 35 -15.61 2.96 -9.96
CA ASP A 35 -15.59 4.14 -9.08
C ASP A 35 -14.18 4.35 -8.49
N PRO A 36 -13.22 4.79 -9.32
CA PRO A 36 -11.81 4.88 -8.92
C PRO A 36 -11.57 5.90 -7.82
N ASP A 37 -12.30 7.02 -7.82
CA ASP A 37 -12.07 8.08 -6.85
C ASP A 37 -12.53 7.64 -5.45
N ALA A 38 -13.69 6.96 -5.34
CA ALA A 38 -14.13 6.40 -4.06
C ALA A 38 -13.20 5.27 -3.58
N PHE A 39 -12.84 4.34 -4.48
CA PHE A 39 -11.96 3.22 -4.16
C PHE A 39 -10.61 3.71 -3.63
N TRP A 40 -9.94 4.62 -4.34
CA TRP A 40 -8.61 5.10 -3.92
C TRP A 40 -8.69 6.04 -2.72
N ALA A 41 -9.78 6.78 -2.53
CA ALA A 41 -9.99 7.56 -1.30
C ALA A 41 -10.10 6.68 -0.06
N GLU A 42 -10.77 5.52 -0.17
CA GLU A 42 -10.87 4.52 0.89
C GLU A 42 -9.48 4.00 1.26
N LYS A 43 -8.73 3.45 0.28
CA LYS A 43 -7.39 2.90 0.52
C LYS A 43 -6.42 3.95 1.06
N ALA A 44 -6.45 5.17 0.52
CA ALA A 44 -5.57 6.25 0.98
C ALA A 44 -5.90 6.74 2.39
N SER A 45 -7.13 6.52 2.87
CA SER A 45 -7.56 6.93 4.21
C SER A 45 -6.98 6.06 5.33
N GLU A 46 -6.38 4.91 4.99
CA GLU A 46 -5.65 4.04 5.95
C GLU A 46 -4.29 4.64 6.38
N TYR A 47 -3.79 5.63 5.64
CA TYR A 47 -2.57 6.36 5.98
C TYR A 47 -2.86 7.57 6.86
N HIS A 48 -1.84 8.02 7.58
CA HIS A 48 -1.91 9.28 8.30
C HIS A 48 -1.75 10.47 7.35
N TRP A 49 -2.67 11.42 7.45
CA TRP A 49 -2.66 12.69 6.74
C TRP A 49 -2.80 13.83 7.75
N PHE A 50 -1.87 14.78 7.70
CA PHE A 50 -1.97 16.02 8.48
C PHE A 50 -3.07 16.92 7.93
N LYS A 51 -3.27 16.88 6.60
CA LYS A 51 -4.42 17.46 5.91
C LYS A 51 -4.92 16.48 4.87
N LYS A 52 -6.21 16.12 4.89
CA LYS A 52 -6.81 15.32 3.80
C LYS A 52 -6.82 16.12 2.50
N TRP A 53 -6.72 15.38 1.40
CA TRP A 53 -6.78 15.93 0.05
C TRP A 53 -8.14 16.57 -0.25
N ASP A 54 -8.11 17.52 -1.17
CA ASP A 54 -9.30 18.20 -1.70
C ASP A 54 -9.84 17.45 -2.94
N LYS A 55 -8.95 16.78 -3.69
CA LYS A 55 -9.28 15.99 -4.88
C LYS A 55 -8.46 14.70 -4.95
N VAL A 56 -9.13 13.56 -5.17
CA VAL A 56 -8.46 12.24 -5.22
C VAL A 56 -7.59 12.14 -6.45
N ARG A 57 -8.10 12.54 -7.62
CA ARG A 57 -7.38 12.41 -8.88
C ARG A 57 -7.74 13.49 -9.88
N GLU A 58 -6.76 13.92 -10.64
CA GLU A 58 -6.91 14.80 -11.80
C GLU A 58 -5.86 14.42 -12.84
N PHE A 59 -6.25 14.22 -14.09
CA PHE A 59 -5.33 13.82 -15.14
C PHE A 59 -5.71 14.38 -16.51
N ASN A 60 -4.70 14.54 -17.34
CA ASN A 60 -4.82 14.68 -18.79
C ASN A 60 -3.82 13.75 -19.46
N TYR A 61 -4.30 12.82 -20.28
CA TYR A 61 -3.45 11.98 -21.14
C TYR A 61 -3.49 12.43 -22.61
N ASP A 62 -4.43 13.31 -22.98
CA ASP A 62 -4.58 13.77 -24.35
C ASP A 62 -3.68 14.98 -24.60
N VAL A 63 -2.59 14.74 -25.33
CA VAL A 63 -1.61 15.78 -25.70
C VAL A 63 -2.21 16.89 -26.57
N ARG A 64 -3.39 16.68 -27.16
CA ARG A 64 -4.08 17.68 -27.97
C ARG A 64 -4.84 18.70 -27.13
N THR A 65 -5.25 18.34 -25.91
CA THR A 65 -6.02 19.21 -25.00
C THR A 65 -5.14 19.91 -23.97
N GLY A 66 -3.85 19.56 -23.91
CA GLY A 66 -2.85 20.18 -23.04
C GLY A 66 -1.68 19.25 -22.75
N PRO A 67 -0.72 19.66 -21.90
CA PRO A 67 0.33 18.78 -21.44
C PRO A 67 -0.22 17.54 -20.73
N VAL A 68 0.52 16.43 -20.82
CA VAL A 68 0.24 15.26 -19.98
C VAL A 68 0.40 15.66 -18.52
N SER A 69 -0.64 15.43 -17.71
CA SER A 69 -0.62 15.70 -16.28
C SER A 69 -1.31 14.59 -15.52
N ILE A 70 -0.77 14.26 -14.35
CA ILE A 70 -1.32 13.25 -13.44
C ILE A 70 -1.11 13.77 -12.04
N LYS A 71 -2.19 13.94 -11.29
CA LYS A 71 -2.17 14.36 -9.90
C LYS A 71 -3.04 13.41 -9.10
N TRP A 72 -2.55 13.08 -7.91
CA TRP A 72 -3.25 12.26 -6.94
C TRP A 72 -3.24 12.96 -5.58
N PHE A 73 -4.38 12.91 -4.90
CA PHE A 73 -4.58 13.45 -3.56
C PHE A 73 -4.15 14.91 -3.44
N GLU A 74 -4.52 15.72 -4.44
CA GLU A 74 -4.16 17.14 -4.50
C GLU A 74 -4.70 17.89 -3.28
N GLY A 75 -3.86 18.76 -2.70
CA GLY A 75 -4.16 19.48 -1.47
C GLY A 75 -3.92 18.67 -0.19
N GLY A 76 -3.61 17.38 -0.29
CA GLY A 76 -3.27 16.51 0.82
C GLY A 76 -1.86 16.77 1.36
N GLN A 77 -1.69 16.65 2.67
CA GLN A 77 -0.39 16.79 3.34
C GLN A 77 -0.14 15.56 4.21
N THR A 78 0.99 14.90 3.96
CA THR A 78 1.45 13.72 4.70
C THR A 78 2.98 13.74 4.78
N ASN A 79 3.55 12.89 5.63
CA ASN A 79 4.98 12.67 5.73
C ASN A 79 5.24 11.16 5.70
N ILE A 80 6.22 10.75 4.87
CA ILE A 80 6.56 9.34 4.71
C ILE A 80 7.18 8.75 5.97
N ALA A 81 8.10 9.45 6.62
CA ALA A 81 8.69 9.00 7.88
C ALA A 81 7.63 8.85 8.96
N TYR A 82 6.68 9.79 9.08
CA TYR A 82 5.59 9.68 10.05
C TYR A 82 4.74 8.42 9.85
N ASN A 83 4.41 8.08 8.61
CA ASN A 83 3.64 6.87 8.29
C ASN A 83 4.45 5.58 8.47
N CYS A 84 5.78 5.63 8.27
CA CYS A 84 6.65 4.47 8.36
C CYS A 84 7.20 4.25 9.77
N LEU A 85 7.30 5.28 10.62
CA LEU A 85 7.99 5.25 11.92
C LEU A 85 7.13 5.87 13.03
N ASP A 86 6.92 7.18 13.01
CA ASP A 86 6.41 7.94 14.15
C ASP A 86 5.05 7.44 14.65
N ARG A 87 4.12 7.15 13.73
CA ARG A 87 2.78 6.67 14.10
C ARG A 87 2.80 5.33 14.82
N HIS A 88 3.86 4.54 14.66
CA HIS A 88 4.01 3.22 15.27
C HIS A 88 4.62 3.29 16.67
N LEU A 89 5.34 4.35 17.04
CA LEU A 89 6.05 4.45 18.33
C LEU A 89 5.14 4.23 19.54
N SER A 90 3.94 4.83 19.53
CA SER A 90 3.00 4.78 20.65
C SER A 90 2.45 3.38 20.96
N THR A 91 2.35 2.50 19.97
CA THR A 91 1.71 1.18 20.10
C THR A 91 2.65 0.01 19.85
N ARG A 92 3.74 0.24 19.10
CA ARG A 92 4.68 -0.76 18.60
C ARG A 92 6.14 -0.33 18.83
N GLY A 93 6.42 0.65 19.69
CA GLY A 93 7.76 1.20 19.89
C GLY A 93 8.85 0.14 20.18
N ASN A 94 8.52 -0.87 21.00
CA ASN A 94 9.44 -1.97 21.33
C ASN A 94 9.41 -3.13 20.32
N GLN A 95 8.56 -3.07 19.30
CA GLN A 95 8.53 -4.09 18.26
C GLN A 95 9.70 -3.88 17.29
N THR A 96 10.36 -4.96 16.89
CA THR A 96 11.38 -4.97 15.84
C THR A 96 10.81 -4.39 14.53
N ALA A 97 11.41 -3.30 14.06
CA ALA A 97 11.11 -2.63 12.80
C ALA A 97 11.99 -3.16 11.66
N ILE A 98 13.29 -3.36 11.93
CA ILE A 98 14.26 -3.90 10.98
C ILE A 98 14.93 -5.13 11.58
N ILE A 99 14.90 -6.23 10.84
CA ILE A 99 15.81 -7.36 11.05
C ILE A 99 16.96 -7.13 10.08
N TRP A 100 18.12 -6.77 10.61
CA TRP A 100 19.34 -6.55 9.84
C TRP A 100 20.20 -7.81 9.89
N GLU A 101 20.55 -8.34 8.73
CA GLU A 101 21.48 -9.45 8.56
C GLU A 101 22.72 -8.92 7.84
N GLY A 102 23.87 -9.05 8.50
CA GLY A 102 25.16 -8.63 8.00
C GLY A 102 25.71 -9.60 6.96
N ASN A 103 26.93 -9.34 6.51
CA ASN A 103 27.54 -10.14 5.45
C ASN A 103 28.08 -11.48 5.98
N GLU A 104 28.57 -11.49 7.22
CA GLU A 104 29.15 -12.69 7.82
C GLU A 104 28.10 -13.48 8.61
N PRO A 105 28.13 -14.83 8.56
CA PRO A 105 27.25 -15.66 9.36
C PRO A 105 27.31 -15.28 10.85
N GLY A 106 26.15 -14.97 11.43
CA GLY A 106 26.03 -14.57 12.83
C GLY A 106 26.05 -13.05 13.06
N GLU A 107 26.31 -12.24 12.04
CA GLU A 107 26.04 -10.80 12.11
C GLU A 107 24.55 -10.55 11.93
N GLN A 108 23.82 -10.39 13.03
CA GLN A 108 22.40 -10.06 12.99
C GLN A 108 22.04 -9.04 14.06
N ARG A 109 21.08 -8.17 13.76
CA ARG A 109 20.52 -7.20 14.70
C ARG A 109 19.02 -7.09 14.49
N GLU A 110 18.30 -6.97 15.59
CA GLU A 110 16.93 -6.51 15.60
C GLU A 110 16.92 -5.06 16.05
N ILE A 111 16.34 -4.18 15.25
CA ILE A 111 16.24 -2.75 15.53
C ILE A 111 14.76 -2.43 15.70
N SER A 112 14.37 -2.05 16.91
CA SER A 112 13.00 -1.65 17.24
C SER A 112 12.61 -0.30 16.65
N TYR A 113 11.31 0.01 16.60
CA TYR A 113 10.83 1.33 16.18
C TYR A 113 11.42 2.47 17.02
N ASN A 114 11.59 2.27 18.33
CA ASN A 114 12.21 3.26 19.24
C ASN A 114 13.70 3.48 18.98
N GLU A 115 14.43 2.47 18.50
CA GLU A 115 15.86 2.60 18.16
C GLU A 115 16.09 3.21 16.78
N LEU A 116 15.12 3.06 15.88
CA LEU A 116 15.19 3.57 14.51
C LEU A 116 14.80 5.06 14.39
N HIS A 117 14.01 5.58 15.32
CA HIS A 117 13.54 6.97 15.36
C HIS A 117 14.52 7.90 16.09
#